data_AF-A0A2P5AMP1-F1
#
_entry.id   AF-A0A2P5AMP1-F1
#
_cell.length_a   1.000
_cell.length_b   1.000
_cell.length_c   1.000
_cell.angle_alpha   90.00
_cell.angle_beta   90.00
_cell.angle_gamma   90.00
#
_symmetry.space_group_name_H-M   'P 1'
#
loop_
_entity.id
_entity.type
_entity.pdbx_description
1 polymer ?
#
loop_
_entity_poly.entity_id
_entity_poly.type
_entity_poly.pdbx_seq_one_letter_code
_entity_poly.pdbx_strand_id
1 'polypeptide(L)'
;MCDFVLILRWIDYKELETRVIRLENKRDEFVRHWIEKIRGKKSTFWNGKAVLDYKERMSLIKRLLLLGYTRIMFVAGTDTLANTLEWTMSLLLNHPQVLEKLRKEIDCHVGHGRLLQESDLPNLPYLRCVINETLRLYPIAPLLLPHFFSEDYTVGGYC
;
A
#
# COMPACT_ATOMS: atom_id res chain seq x y z
N MET A 1 -15.21 -0.45 11.40
CA MET A 1 -15.91 0.00 10.18
C MET A 1 -17.38 0.30 10.47
N CYS A 2 -18.08 -0.56 11.22
CA CYS A 2 -19.47 -0.33 11.63
C CYS A 2 -19.69 0.93 12.48
N ASP A 3 -18.68 1.39 13.23
CA ASP A 3 -18.74 2.64 13.99
C ASP A 3 -18.74 3.90 13.11
N PHE A 4 -18.17 3.81 11.90
CA PHE A 4 -18.03 4.95 10.98
C PHE A 4 -19.10 5.00 9.89
N VAL A 5 -19.75 3.87 9.60
CA VAL A 5 -20.76 3.76 8.53
C VAL A 5 -22.04 3.16 9.11
N LEU A 6 -22.87 4.03 9.70
CA LEU A 6 -24.08 3.66 10.45
C LEU A 6 -25.08 2.80 9.64
N ILE A 7 -25.14 2.97 8.32
CA ILE A 7 -26.03 2.18 7.45
C ILE A 7 -25.66 0.70 7.42
N LEU A 8 -24.41 0.35 7.72
CA LEU A 8 -23.98 -1.04 7.83
C LEU A 8 -24.63 -1.75 9.02
N ARG A 9 -25.11 -1.04 10.05
CA ARG A 9 -25.84 -1.67 11.17
C ARG A 9 -27.23 -2.15 10.80
N TRP A 10 -27.77 -1.69 9.66
CA TRP A 10 -29.15 -1.95 9.23
C TRP A 10 -29.25 -3.05 8.17
N ILE A 11 -28.11 -3.47 7.60
CA ILE A 11 -28.03 -4.48 6.54
C ILE A 11 -27.35 -5.72 7.13
N ASP A 12 -27.93 -6.91 6.94
CA ASP A 12 -27.27 -8.16 7.31
C ASP A 12 -26.12 -8.46 6.33
N TYR A 13 -24.90 -8.14 6.74
CA TYR A 13 -23.68 -8.31 5.94
C TYR A 13 -22.91 -9.58 6.30
N LYS A 14 -23.52 -10.55 7.01
CA LYS A 14 -22.83 -11.77 7.46
C LYS A 14 -22.15 -12.56 6.34
N GLU A 15 -22.71 -12.53 5.14
CA GLU A 15 -22.09 -13.10 3.94
C GLU A 15 -20.82 -12.34 3.53
N LEU A 16 -20.88 -11.00 3.49
CA LEU A 16 -19.72 -10.14 3.20
C LEU A 16 -18.63 -10.33 4.24
N GLU A 17 -18.97 -10.39 5.53
CA GLU A 17 -18.03 -10.67 6.61
C GLU A 17 -17.33 -12.01 6.40
N THR A 18 -18.09 -13.06 6.08
CA THR A 18 -17.54 -14.40 5.79
C THR A 18 -16.59 -14.36 4.59
N ARG A 19 -16.91 -13.57 3.56
CA ARG A 19 -16.05 -13.38 2.38
C ARG A 19 -14.78 -12.61 2.73
N VAL A 20 -14.86 -11.57 3.54
CA VAL A 20 -13.70 -10.80 4.02
C VAL A 20 -12.77 -11.71 4.82
N ILE A 21 -13.29 -12.45 5.80
CA ILE A 21 -12.52 -13.41 6.60
C ILE A 21 -11.82 -14.44 5.69
N ARG A 22 -12.52 -14.95 4.66
CA ARG A 22 -11.93 -15.89 3.69
C ARG A 22 -10.76 -15.27 2.91
N LEU A 23 -10.89 -14.02 2.46
CA LEU A 23 -9.84 -13.29 1.75
C LEU A 23 -8.65 -12.99 2.67
N GLU A 24 -8.91 -12.60 3.92
CA GLU A 24 -7.87 -12.38 4.92
C GLU A 24 -7.07 -13.65 5.17
N ASN A 25 -7.74 -14.80 5.33
CA ASN A 25 -7.07 -16.09 5.51
C ASN A 25 -6.17 -16.45 4.31
N LYS A 26 -6.66 -16.25 3.08
CA LYS A 26 -5.87 -16.48 1.86
C LYS A 26 -4.64 -15.57 1.77
N ARG A 27 -4.79 -14.28 2.09
CA ARG A 27 -3.67 -13.33 2.13
C ARG A 27 -2.66 -13.74 3.20
N ASP A 28 -3.13 -14.10 4.39
CA ASP A 28 -2.26 -14.46 5.50
C ASP A 28 -1.48 -15.75 5.21
N GLU A 29 -2.10 -16.73 4.56
CA GLU A 29 -1.43 -17.93 4.04
C GLU A 29 -0.33 -17.57 3.03
N PHE A 30 -0.66 -16.72 2.05
CA PHE A 30 0.31 -16.24 1.06
C PHE A 30 1.50 -15.51 1.71
N VAL A 31 1.25 -14.59 2.62
CA VAL A 31 2.30 -13.82 3.32
C VAL A 31 3.18 -14.75 4.16
N ARG A 32 2.59 -15.73 4.88
CA ARG A 32 3.36 -16.72 5.64
C ARG A 32 4.26 -17.55 4.72
N HIS A 33 3.70 -18.09 3.63
CA HIS A 33 4.46 -18.86 2.66
C HIS A 33 5.64 -18.05 2.08
N TRP A 34 5.42 -16.77 1.78
CA TRP A 34 6.45 -15.88 1.27
C TRP A 34 7.56 -15.61 2.29
N ILE A 35 7.19 -15.34 3.56
CA ILE A 35 8.14 -15.16 4.66
C ILE A 35 8.99 -16.43 4.87
N GLU A 36 8.37 -17.60 4.84
CA GLU A 36 9.09 -18.87 5.00
C GLU A 36 10.07 -19.13 3.86
N LYS A 37 9.69 -18.83 2.61
CA LYS A 37 10.57 -18.91 1.45
C LYS A 37 11.79 -17.99 1.59
N ILE A 38 11.62 -16.77 2.09
CA ILE A 38 12.74 -15.84 2.36
C ILE A 38 13.62 -16.37 3.50
N ARG A 39 13.02 -16.91 4.57
CA ARG A 39 13.77 -17.45 5.71
C ARG A 39 14.55 -18.71 5.33
N GLY A 40 13.98 -19.60 4.51
CA GLY A 40 14.65 -20.79 3.98
C GLY A 40 15.95 -20.46 3.23
N LYS A 41 16.00 -19.32 2.53
CA LYS A 41 17.23 -18.83 1.89
C LYS A 41 18.28 -18.26 2.86
N LYS A 42 17.86 -17.77 4.04
CA LYS A 42 18.76 -17.22 5.09
C LYS A 42 19.27 -18.28 6.10
N SER A 43 18.71 -19.48 6.09
CA SER A 43 18.93 -20.55 7.07
C SER A 43 20.30 -21.24 6.99
N THR A 44 21.17 -20.89 6.05
CA THR A 44 22.52 -21.47 5.94
C THR A 44 23.55 -20.90 6.91
N PHE A 45 23.21 -19.93 7.79
CA PHE A 45 24.24 -19.11 8.44
C PHE A 45 24.30 -19.08 9.99
N TRP A 46 23.35 -19.58 10.78
CA TRP A 46 23.50 -19.52 12.26
C TRP A 46 22.91 -20.71 13.02
N ASN A 47 23.78 -21.44 13.75
CA ASN A 47 23.44 -22.50 14.70
C ASN A 47 23.86 -22.07 16.11
N GLY A 48 22.96 -22.15 17.10
CA GLY A 48 23.28 -21.91 18.51
C GLY A 48 22.05 -21.96 19.43
N LYS A 49 21.84 -23.10 20.10
CA LYS A 49 20.80 -23.37 21.11
C LYS A 49 21.35 -23.07 22.52
N ALA A 50 20.90 -22.00 23.18
CA ALA A 50 21.07 -21.82 24.65
C ALA A 50 20.29 -20.64 25.28
N VAL A 51 19.51 -19.85 24.52
CA VAL A 51 18.78 -18.68 25.04
C VAL A 51 17.32 -18.81 24.60
N LEU A 52 16.55 -19.74 25.17
CA LEU A 52 15.22 -20.08 24.63
C LEU A 52 14.06 -19.33 25.31
N ASP A 53 13.94 -19.31 26.63
CA ASP A 53 12.64 -18.97 27.27
C ASP A 53 12.27 -17.47 27.27
N TYR A 54 13.17 -16.56 27.70
CA TYR A 54 12.93 -15.10 27.61
C TYR A 54 12.98 -14.58 26.15
N LYS A 55 13.77 -15.26 25.31
CA LYS A 55 13.87 -14.98 23.87
C LYS A 55 12.59 -15.40 23.15
N GLU A 56 11.86 -16.40 23.64
CA GLU A 56 10.63 -16.92 23.05
C GLU A 56 9.47 -15.92 23.14
N ARG A 57 9.19 -15.30 24.29
CA ARG A 57 8.15 -14.24 24.40
C ARG A 57 8.49 -13.00 23.58
N MET A 58 9.74 -12.54 23.64
CA MET A 58 10.25 -11.46 22.79
C MET A 58 10.19 -11.85 21.30
N SER A 59 10.35 -13.14 20.97
CA SER A 59 10.21 -13.64 19.61
C SER A 59 8.76 -13.66 19.14
N LEU A 60 7.79 -13.97 20.01
CA LEU A 60 6.37 -13.97 19.65
C LEU A 60 5.89 -12.56 19.34
N ILE A 61 6.23 -11.58 20.18
CA ILE A 61 5.92 -10.16 19.93
C ILE A 61 6.59 -9.69 18.64
N LYS A 62 7.88 -9.99 18.45
CA LYS A 62 8.60 -9.66 17.20
C LYS A 62 7.98 -10.34 15.97
N ARG A 63 7.50 -11.58 16.09
CA ARG A 63 6.84 -12.32 15.01
C ARG A 63 5.50 -11.70 14.65
N LEU A 64 4.68 -11.34 15.64
CA LEU A 64 3.39 -10.68 15.42
C LEU A 64 3.59 -9.30 14.78
N LEU A 65 4.55 -8.51 15.27
CA LEU A 65 4.89 -7.23 14.66
C LEU A 65 5.38 -7.39 13.21
N LEU A 66 6.30 -8.33 12.96
CA LEU A 66 6.81 -8.59 11.61
C LEU A 66 5.69 -8.99 10.65
N LEU A 67 4.80 -9.88 11.07
CA LEU A 67 3.66 -10.32 10.27
C LEU A 67 2.69 -9.15 10.03
N GLY A 68 2.39 -8.37 11.06
CA GLY A 68 1.55 -7.17 10.97
C GLY A 68 2.11 -6.14 10.00
N TYR A 69 3.39 -5.78 10.12
CA TYR A 69 4.06 -4.85 9.20
C TYR A 69 4.08 -5.36 7.77
N THR A 70 4.38 -6.64 7.56
CA THR A 70 4.38 -7.24 6.22
C THR A 70 3.00 -7.18 5.59
N ARG A 71 1.95 -7.48 6.39
CA ARG A 71 0.56 -7.39 5.95
C ARG A 71 0.18 -5.96 5.57
N ILE A 72 0.52 -4.97 6.40
CA ILE A 72 0.23 -3.56 6.12
C ILE A 72 0.96 -3.11 4.85
N MET A 73 2.26 -3.38 4.73
CA MET A 73 3.05 -3.01 3.55
C MET A 73 2.54 -3.68 2.28
N PHE A 74 2.12 -4.95 2.36
CA PHE A 74 1.57 -5.66 1.21
C PHE A 74 0.29 -4.99 0.71
N VAL A 75 -0.71 -4.81 1.59
CA VAL A 75 -2.00 -4.21 1.20
C VAL A 75 -1.85 -2.76 0.79
N ALA A 76 -1.12 -1.97 1.58
CA ALA A 76 -0.92 -0.54 1.30
C ALA A 76 -0.10 -0.33 0.03
N GLY A 77 0.80 -1.24 -0.34
CA GLY A 77 1.58 -1.15 -1.56
C GLY A 77 0.81 -1.60 -2.80
N THR A 78 0.06 -2.70 -2.75
CA THR A 78 -0.60 -3.26 -3.94
C THR A 78 -1.79 -2.43 -4.38
N ASP A 79 -2.73 -2.18 -3.47
CA ASP A 79 -4.05 -1.67 -3.84
C ASP A 79 -3.95 -0.18 -4.22
N THR A 80 -3.09 0.56 -3.52
CA THR A 80 -2.88 2.00 -3.77
C THR A 80 -2.17 2.24 -5.10
N LEU A 81 -1.13 1.46 -5.42
CA LEU A 81 -0.41 1.58 -6.68
C LEU A 81 -1.28 1.16 -7.87
N ALA A 82 -2.03 0.06 -7.75
CA ALA A 82 -2.93 -0.40 -8.80
C ALA A 82 -3.98 0.67 -9.16
N ASN A 83 -4.65 1.24 -8.15
CA ASN A 83 -5.63 2.31 -8.35
C ASN A 83 -5.00 3.57 -8.97
N THR A 84 -3.81 3.95 -8.51
CA THR A 84 -3.11 5.13 -9.06
C THR A 84 -2.77 4.95 -10.54
N LEU A 85 -2.28 3.77 -10.91
CA LEU A 85 -1.98 3.44 -12.31
C LEU A 85 -3.24 3.39 -13.17
N GLU A 86 -4.32 2.80 -12.66
CA GLU A 86 -5.60 2.72 -13.34
C GLU A 86 -6.15 4.12 -13.65
N TRP A 87 -6.19 5.02 -12.66
CA TRP A 87 -6.64 6.39 -12.87
C TRP A 87 -5.71 7.18 -13.77
N THR A 88 -4.39 7.00 -13.64
CA THR A 88 -3.41 7.67 -14.50
C THR A 88 -3.60 7.27 -15.96
N MET A 89 -3.74 5.97 -16.25
CA MET A 89 -3.95 5.48 -17.61
C MET A 89 -5.31 5.92 -18.15
N SER A 90 -6.36 5.81 -17.35
CA SER A 90 -7.70 6.32 -17.68
C SER A 90 -7.67 7.80 -18.07
N LEU A 91 -6.98 8.65 -17.29
CA LEU A 91 -6.85 10.07 -17.58
C LEU A 91 -6.04 10.34 -18.85
N LEU A 92 -4.92 9.65 -19.05
CA LEU A 92 -4.07 9.82 -20.23
C LEU A 92 -4.78 9.41 -21.52
N LEU A 93 -5.51 8.29 -21.51
CA LEU A 93 -6.26 7.81 -22.67
C LEU A 93 -7.43 8.74 -23.02
N ASN A 94 -8.04 9.38 -22.02
CA ASN A 94 -9.10 10.38 -22.22
C ASN A 94 -8.57 11.76 -22.62
N HIS A 95 -7.26 12.03 -22.47
CA HIS A 95 -6.64 13.31 -22.84
C HIS A 95 -5.42 13.10 -23.76
N PRO A 96 -5.63 12.76 -25.05
CA PRO A 96 -4.55 12.41 -25.97
C PRO A 96 -3.46 13.49 -26.11
N GLN A 97 -3.81 14.77 -26.00
CA GLN A 97 -2.84 15.88 -26.05
C GLN A 97 -1.87 15.85 -24.85
N VAL A 98 -2.35 15.47 -23.67
CA VAL A 98 -1.53 15.32 -22.46
C VAL A 98 -0.60 14.12 -22.61
N LEU A 99 -1.13 13.00 -23.12
CA LEU A 99 -0.34 11.79 -23.39
C LEU A 99 0.78 12.06 -24.41
N GLU A 100 0.47 12.75 -25.51
CA GLU A 100 1.45 13.09 -26.53
C GLU A 100 2.56 14.00 -25.97
N LYS A 101 2.18 14.98 -25.14
CA LYS A 101 3.16 15.85 -24.46
C LYS A 101 4.04 15.08 -23.49
N LEU A 102 3.47 14.15 -22.72
CA LEU A 102 4.23 13.28 -21.81
C LEU A 102 5.21 12.40 -22.57
N ARG A 103 4.75 11.79 -23.67
CA ARG A 103 5.59 10.96 -24.53
C ARG A 103 6.77 11.75 -25.09
N LYS A 104 6.53 12.96 -25.58
CA LYS A 104 7.61 13.86 -26.05
C LYS A 104 8.63 14.18 -24.97
N GLU A 105 8.21 14.43 -23.73
CA GLU A 105 9.14 14.65 -22.62
C GLU A 105 10.04 13.43 -22.38
N ILE A 106 9.45 12.23 -22.35
CA ILE A 106 10.18 10.97 -22.14
C ILE A 106 11.13 10.71 -23.31
N ASP A 107 10.65 10.83 -24.55
CA ASP A 107 11.44 10.59 -25.75
C ASP A 107 12.63 11.56 -25.84
N CYS A 108 12.46 12.81 -25.38
CA CYS A 108 13.52 13.83 -25.38
C CYS A 108 14.63 13.55 -24.36
N HIS A 109 14.30 13.01 -23.18
CA HIS A 109 15.28 12.83 -22.09
C HIS A 109 15.84 11.40 -22.00
N VAL A 110 15.02 10.39 -22.32
CA VAL A 110 15.40 8.97 -22.22
C VAL A 110 15.75 8.38 -23.59
N GLY A 111 15.06 8.82 -24.64
CA GLY A 111 15.18 8.26 -25.98
C GLY A 111 14.61 6.84 -26.09
N HIS A 112 14.90 6.17 -27.21
CA HIS A 112 14.32 4.86 -27.55
C HIS A 112 15.29 3.67 -27.37
N GLY A 113 16.54 3.94 -26.97
CA GLY A 113 17.60 2.92 -26.89
C GLY A 113 17.63 2.14 -25.58
N ARG A 114 16.85 2.55 -24.57
CA ARG A 114 16.81 1.92 -23.25
C ARG A 114 15.48 2.17 -22.54
N LEU A 115 15.22 1.39 -21.49
CA LEU A 115 14.13 1.66 -20.55
C LEU A 115 14.46 2.85 -19.63
N LEU A 116 13.41 3.55 -19.21
CA LEU A 116 13.46 4.59 -18.18
C LEU A 116 14.05 4.03 -16.88
N GLN A 117 14.94 4.79 -16.27
CA GLN A 117 15.57 4.48 -14.98
C GLN A 117 15.21 5.53 -13.94
N GLU A 118 15.33 5.20 -12.65
CA GLU A 118 15.05 6.13 -11.56
C GLU A 118 15.90 7.41 -11.63
N SER A 119 17.13 7.31 -12.16
CA SER A 119 18.03 8.44 -12.37
C SER A 119 17.50 9.48 -13.37
N ASP A 120 16.53 9.12 -14.21
CA ASP A 120 15.96 10.02 -15.22
C ASP A 120 14.83 10.89 -14.66
N LEU A 121 14.19 10.47 -13.55
CA LEU A 121 13.03 11.13 -12.97
C LEU A 121 13.21 12.63 -12.68
N PRO A 122 14.39 13.12 -12.23
CA PRO A 122 14.60 14.56 -12.05
C PRO A 122 14.43 15.38 -13.34
N ASN A 123 14.63 14.76 -14.51
CA ASN A 123 14.51 15.39 -15.81
C ASN A 123 13.11 15.22 -16.45
N LEU A 124 12.14 14.65 -15.72
CA LEU A 124 10.79 14.39 -16.20
C LEU A 124 9.73 15.15 -15.35
N PRO A 125 9.78 16.49 -15.33
CA PRO A 125 8.86 17.29 -14.51
C PRO A 125 7.40 17.16 -14.95
N TYR A 126 7.11 16.98 -16.24
CA TYR A 126 5.75 16.82 -16.74
C TYR A 126 5.16 15.46 -16.34
N LEU A 127 5.95 14.39 -16.36
CA LEU A 127 5.54 13.10 -15.75
C LEU A 127 5.12 13.29 -14.29
N ARG A 128 5.89 14.05 -13.51
CA ARG A 128 5.56 14.36 -12.12
C ARG A 128 4.26 15.16 -12.02
N CYS A 129 4.03 16.13 -12.90
CA CYS A 129 2.77 16.86 -12.97
C CYS A 129 1.58 15.95 -13.27
N VAL A 130 1.71 15.00 -14.20
CA VAL A 130 0.66 14.02 -14.52
C VAL A 130 0.31 13.19 -13.29
N ILE A 131 1.31 12.65 -12.59
CA ILE A 131 1.09 11.86 -11.37
C ILE A 131 0.39 12.70 -10.29
N ASN A 132 0.89 13.91 -10.05
CA ASN A 132 0.31 14.82 -9.04
C ASN A 132 -1.14 15.18 -9.38
N GLU A 133 -1.43 15.46 -10.65
CA GLU A 133 -2.78 15.83 -11.08
C GLU A 133 -3.74 14.63 -11.00
N THR A 134 -3.29 13.42 -11.33
CA THR A 134 -4.07 12.20 -11.08
C THR A 134 -4.43 12.08 -9.61
N LEU A 135 -3.46 12.25 -8.69
CA LEU A 135 -3.70 12.15 -7.26
C LEU A 135 -4.55 13.29 -6.69
N ARG A 136 -4.52 14.48 -7.32
CA ARG A 136 -5.40 15.61 -6.98
C ARG A 136 -6.85 15.33 -7.37
N LEU A 137 -7.08 14.75 -8.55
CA LEU A 137 -8.42 14.43 -9.07
C LEU A 137 -9.01 13.17 -8.45
N TYR A 138 -8.18 12.13 -8.28
CA TYR A 138 -8.57 10.82 -7.77
C TYR A 138 -7.66 10.39 -6.61
N PRO A 139 -7.83 11.01 -5.42
CA PRO A 139 -7.06 10.64 -4.24
C PRO A 139 -7.45 9.22 -3.78
N ILE A 140 -6.44 8.41 -3.47
CA ILE A 140 -6.61 6.99 -3.08
C ILE A 140 -7.42 6.85 -1.78
N ALA A 141 -7.29 7.83 -0.88
CA ALA A 141 -8.04 7.93 0.37
C ALA A 141 -8.62 9.35 0.52
N PRO A 142 -9.77 9.67 -0.11
CA PRO A 142 -10.34 11.02 -0.11
C PRO A 142 -10.64 11.58 1.28
N LEU A 143 -11.00 10.71 2.23
CA LEU A 143 -11.28 11.07 3.63
C LEU A 143 -10.14 10.68 4.58
N LEU A 144 -9.00 10.23 4.04
CA LEU A 144 -7.92 9.60 4.79
C LEU A 144 -8.42 8.43 5.66
N LEU A 145 -7.56 7.94 6.55
CA LEU A 145 -8.01 7.02 7.60
C LEU A 145 -8.67 7.83 8.72
N PRO A 146 -9.68 7.29 9.42
CA PRO A 146 -10.25 7.95 10.57
C PRO A 146 -9.20 8.17 11.67
N HIS A 147 -9.14 9.39 12.19
CA HIS A 147 -8.28 9.75 13.32
C HIS A 147 -9.14 9.88 14.59
N PHE A 148 -8.55 9.58 15.74
CA PHE A 148 -9.16 9.79 17.06
C PHE A 148 -8.15 10.51 17.95
N PHE A 149 -8.64 11.37 18.85
CA PHE A 149 -7.79 12.01 19.84
C PHE A 149 -7.47 11.00 20.94
N SER A 150 -6.20 10.89 21.32
CA SER A 150 -5.78 10.06 22.45
C SER A 150 -6.10 10.70 23.80
N GLU A 151 -6.26 12.03 23.81
CA GLU A 151 -6.49 12.88 24.97
C GLU A 151 -7.42 14.03 24.57
N ASP A 152 -8.03 14.71 25.55
CA ASP A 152 -8.90 15.86 25.29
C ASP A 152 -8.13 16.96 24.53
N TYR A 153 -8.67 17.40 23.39
CA TYR A 153 -7.99 18.35 22.52
C TYR A 153 -8.97 19.29 21.82
N THR A 154 -8.64 20.59 21.80
CA THR A 154 -9.44 21.60 21.11
C THR A 154 -8.91 21.84 19.69
N VAL A 155 -9.73 21.54 18.68
CA VAL A 155 -9.41 21.83 17.28
C VAL A 155 -10.13 23.10 16.83
N GLY A 156 -9.37 24.15 16.48
CA GLY A 156 -9.95 25.38 15.94
C GLY A 156 -10.95 26.08 16.85
N GLY A 157 -10.81 25.93 18.17
CA GLY A 157 -11.73 26.49 19.17
C GLY A 157 -12.92 25.60 19.55
N TYR A 158 -13.04 24.41 18.94
CA TYR A 158 -14.04 23.41 19.29
C TYR A 158 -13.41 22.30 20.13
N CYS A 159 -13.95 22.09 21.32
CA CYS A 159 -13.58 21.00 22.22
C CYS A 159 -14.32 19.72 21.86
#